data_AF-R7HXQ0-F1
#
_entry.id   AF-R7HXQ0-F1
#
_cell.length_a   1.000
_cell.length_b   1.000
_cell.length_c   1.000
_cell.angle_alpha   90.00
_cell.angle_beta   90.00
_cell.angle_gamma   90.00
#
_symmetry.space_group_name_H-M   'P 1'
#
loop_
_entity.id
_entity.type
_entity.pdbx_description
1 polymer ?
#
loop_
_entity_poly.entity_id
_entity_poly.type
_entity_poly.pdbx_seq_one_letter_code
_entity_poly.pdbx_strand_id
1 'polypeptide(L)'
;MQKSNANETAKEIIRSAKLIFGDRINHITLSSVTDEPYKMFSIKFTLYNYYIITYNYDRGHFGCSILYGEDTVPLQSNIEWDDECNYEIYWKEIDKLVRLRIPDKYLEKYGWL
;
A
#
# COMPACT_ATOMS: atom_id res chain seq x y z
N MET A 1 -1.17 11.40 25.08
CA MET A 1 -0.35 10.43 24.34
C MET A 1 0.43 11.19 23.27
N GLN A 2 1.76 11.16 23.34
CA GLN A 2 2.61 11.66 22.25
C GLN A 2 2.31 10.81 20.99
N LYS A 3 2.19 11.43 19.81
CA LYS A 3 1.95 10.67 18.58
C LYS A 3 3.21 9.86 18.26
N SER A 4 3.04 8.57 17.97
CA SER A 4 4.11 7.67 17.50
C SER A 4 4.59 8.12 16.12
N ASN A 5 5.90 8.07 15.90
CA ASN A 5 6.52 8.42 14.61
C ASN A 5 6.07 7.44 13.51
N ALA A 6 5.97 6.14 13.83
CA ALA A 6 5.37 5.11 12.98
C ALA A 6 3.94 5.47 12.52
N ASN A 7 3.10 5.97 13.44
CA ASN A 7 1.72 6.34 13.12
C ASN A 7 1.66 7.57 12.19
N GLU A 8 2.57 8.53 12.35
CA GLU A 8 2.66 9.71 11.47
C GLU A 8 3.11 9.32 10.06
N THR A 9 4.17 8.52 9.93
CA THR A 9 4.62 7.96 8.65
C THR A 9 3.51 7.16 7.97
N ALA A 10 2.83 6.27 8.69
CA ALA A 10 1.72 5.50 8.14
C ALA A 10 0.58 6.39 7.61
N LYS A 11 0.26 7.50 8.31
CA LYS A 11 -0.77 8.45 7.85
C LYS A 11 -0.37 9.18 6.57
N GLU A 12 0.90 9.54 6.43
CA GLU A 12 1.40 10.17 5.22
C GLU A 12 1.32 9.23 4.00
N ILE A 13 1.75 7.98 4.19
CA ILE A 13 1.66 6.91 3.21
C ILE A 13 0.20 6.63 2.80
N ILE A 14 -0.72 6.57 3.77
CA ILE A 14 -2.15 6.41 3.50
C ILE A 14 -2.71 7.62 2.75
N ARG A 15 -2.27 8.84 3.10
CA ARG A 15 -2.72 10.07 2.44
C ARG A 15 -2.27 10.09 0.98
N SER A 16 -1.01 9.77 0.69
CA SER A 16 -0.49 9.71 -0.67
C SER A 16 -1.19 8.61 -1.48
N ALA A 17 -1.44 7.44 -0.89
CA ALA A 17 -2.20 6.37 -1.54
C ALA A 17 -3.62 6.82 -1.92
N LYS A 18 -4.33 7.50 -1.01
CA LYS A 18 -5.68 8.03 -1.29
C LYS A 18 -5.69 9.07 -2.40
N LEU A 19 -4.67 9.93 -2.48
CA LEU A 19 -4.54 10.91 -3.56
C LEU A 19 -4.35 10.24 -4.92
N ILE A 20 -3.62 9.12 -4.97
CA ILE A 20 -3.34 8.39 -6.22
C ILE A 20 -4.50 7.48 -6.63
N PHE A 21 -5.03 6.71 -5.69
CA PHE A 21 -6.04 5.69 -5.99
C PHE A 21 -7.47 6.23 -5.95
N GLY A 22 -7.75 7.32 -5.22
CA GLY A 22 -9.09 7.89 -5.16
C GLY A 22 -10.13 6.92 -4.60
N ASP A 23 -11.21 6.71 -5.36
CA ASP A 23 -12.31 5.79 -5.04
C ASP A 23 -11.94 4.30 -5.18
N ARG A 24 -10.77 4.00 -5.79
CA ARG A 24 -10.28 2.64 -6.02
C ARG A 24 -9.68 2.00 -4.77
N ILE A 25 -9.34 2.78 -3.73
CA ILE A 25 -8.79 2.29 -2.47
C ILE A 25 -9.84 2.35 -1.35
N ASN A 26 -10.11 1.20 -0.73
CA ASN A 26 -11.13 1.05 0.31
C ASN A 26 -10.62 0.21 1.49
N HIS A 27 -11.39 0.17 2.58
CA HIS A 27 -11.15 -0.71 3.74
C HIS A 27 -9.73 -0.65 4.33
N ILE A 28 -9.15 0.55 4.41
CA ILE A 28 -7.80 0.76 4.94
C ILE A 28 -7.78 0.49 6.44
N THR A 29 -6.87 -0.38 6.86
CA THR A 29 -6.61 -0.75 8.26
C THR A 29 -5.12 -0.60 8.56
N LEU A 30 -4.81 -0.09 9.74
CA LEU A 30 -3.45 0.10 10.23
C LEU A 30 -3.26 -0.84 11.44
N SER A 31 -2.16 -1.58 11.45
CA SER A 31 -1.87 -2.59 12.47
C SER A 31 -0.37 -2.65 12.77
N SER A 32 -0.01 -3.33 13.86
CA SER A 32 1.39 -3.57 14.25
C SER A 32 2.23 -2.30 14.36
N VAL A 33 1.62 -1.19 14.75
CA VAL A 33 2.28 0.12 14.86
C VAL A 33 3.15 0.14 16.10
N THR A 34 4.46 0.23 15.91
CA THR A 34 5.44 0.36 17.00
C THR A 34 6.62 1.23 16.55
N ASP A 35 7.19 1.98 17.50
CA ASP A 35 8.49 2.64 17.32
C ASP A 35 9.64 1.82 17.97
N GLU A 36 9.31 0.75 18.70
CA GLU A 36 10.26 -0.10 19.42
C GLU A 36 10.22 -1.56 18.90
N PRO A 37 11.37 -2.24 18.71
CA PRO A 37 12.74 -1.70 18.79
C PRO A 37 13.09 -0.75 17.63
N TYR A 38 12.26 -0.73 16.59
CA TYR A 38 12.37 0.17 15.45
C TYR A 38 10.98 0.53 14.95
N LYS A 39 10.91 1.56 14.09
CA LYS A 39 9.68 1.95 13.40
C LYS A 39 9.17 0.81 12.51
N MET A 40 8.01 0.27 12.84
CA MET A 40 7.32 -0.77 12.08
C MET A 40 5.82 -0.54 12.06
N PHE A 41 5.17 -0.90 10.94
CA PHE A 41 3.72 -0.96 10.83
C PHE A 41 3.29 -1.75 9.59
N SER A 42 2.05 -2.22 9.60
CA SER A 42 1.40 -2.83 8.45
C SER A 42 0.11 -2.10 8.10
N ILE A 43 -0.05 -1.75 6.83
CA ILE A 43 -1.29 -1.19 6.28
C ILE A 43 -1.92 -2.26 5.38
N LYS A 44 -3.19 -2.58 5.62
CA LYS A 44 -3.96 -3.47 4.75
C LYS A 44 -5.13 -2.71 4.16
N PHE A 45 -5.35 -2.83 2.86
CA PHE A 45 -6.43 -2.15 2.15
C PHE A 45 -6.94 -2.99 0.97
N THR A 46 -8.13 -2.67 0.51
CA THR A 46 -8.67 -3.21 -0.74
C THR A 46 -8.38 -2.24 -1.87
N LEU A 47 -7.88 -2.74 -2.99
CA LEU A 47 -7.60 -1.95 -4.19
C LEU A 47 -8.41 -2.49 -5.37
N TYR A 48 -9.03 -1.60 -6.14
CA TYR A 48 -9.95 -1.90 -7.24
C TYR A 48 -11.14 -2.79 -6.84
N ASN A 49 -11.49 -2.88 -5.56
CA ASN A 49 -12.45 -3.87 -5.05
C ASN A 49 -12.17 -5.31 -5.54
N TYR A 50 -10.90 -5.62 -5.83
CA TYR A 50 -10.48 -6.87 -6.45
C TYR A 50 -9.39 -7.56 -5.61
N TYR A 51 -8.32 -6.83 -5.27
CA TYR A 51 -7.23 -7.37 -4.46
C TYR A 51 -7.21 -6.77 -3.07
N ILE A 52 -6.88 -7.61 -2.08
CA ILE A 52 -6.44 -7.15 -0.76
C ILE A 52 -4.93 -6.97 -0.84
N ILE A 53 -4.45 -5.77 -0.51
CA ILE A 53 -3.04 -5.41 -0.52
C ILE A 53 -2.56 -5.21 0.91
N THR A 54 -1.40 -5.75 1.22
CA THR A 54 -0.63 -5.46 2.44
C THR A 54 0.58 -4.63 2.06
N TYR A 55 0.75 -3.48 2.71
CA TYR A 55 1.97 -2.69 2.72
C TYR A 55 2.63 -2.88 4.09
N ASN A 56 3.85 -3.38 4.10
CA ASN A 56 4.63 -3.57 5.33
C ASN A 56 5.80 -2.60 5.33
N TYR A 57 6.03 -1.96 6.47
CA TYR A 57 7.17 -1.08 6.72
C TYR A 57 7.96 -1.60 7.91
N ASP A 58 9.27 -1.77 7.74
CA ASP A 58 10.20 -2.19 8.78
C ASP A 58 11.53 -1.46 8.59
N ARG A 59 11.91 -0.61 9.56
CA ARG A 59 13.22 0.09 9.60
C ARG A 59 13.56 0.86 8.32
N GLY A 60 12.57 1.47 7.66
CA GLY A 60 12.77 2.22 6.42
C GLY A 60 12.66 1.37 5.15
N HIS A 61 12.67 0.05 5.26
CA HIS A 61 12.38 -0.85 4.15
C HIS A 61 10.87 -1.10 4.07
N PHE A 62 10.31 -1.12 2.86
CA PHE A 62 8.89 -1.39 2.67
C PHE A 62 8.57 -2.10 1.36
N GLY A 63 7.36 -2.67 1.30
CA GLY A 63 6.86 -3.24 0.06
C GLY A 63 5.39 -3.61 0.14
N CYS A 64 4.77 -3.76 -1.04
CA CYS A 64 3.40 -4.23 -1.18
C CYS A 64 3.35 -5.71 -1.57
N SER A 65 2.30 -6.38 -1.14
CA SER A 65 1.96 -7.74 -1.58
C SER A 65 0.46 -7.90 -1.71
N ILE A 66 0.03 -8.74 -2.65
CA ILE A 66 -1.36 -9.20 -2.76
C ILE A 66 -1.55 -10.35 -1.77
N LEU A 67 -2.59 -10.28 -0.95
CA LEU A 67 -2.95 -11.31 0.02
C LEU A 67 -3.87 -12.36 -0.61
N TYR A 68 -3.51 -13.63 -0.47
CA TYR A 68 -4.29 -14.81 -0.88
C TYR A 68 -4.48 -15.75 0.31
N GLY A 69 -5.50 -15.47 1.13
CA GLY A 69 -5.70 -16.22 2.38
C GLY A 69 -4.57 -15.91 3.37
N GLU A 70 -3.74 -16.90 3.67
CA GLU A 70 -2.58 -16.77 4.56
C GLU A 70 -1.28 -16.48 3.79
N ASP A 71 -1.26 -16.70 2.47
CA ASP A 71 -0.10 -16.48 1.62
C ASP A 71 -0.12 -15.09 0.98
N THR A 72 1.06 -14.62 0.55
CA THR A 72 1.20 -13.35 -0.17
C THR A 72 2.01 -13.51 -1.45
N VAL A 73 1.64 -12.70 -2.45
CA VAL A 73 2.42 -12.56 -3.69
C VAL A 73 2.97 -11.13 -3.74
N PRO A 74 4.29 -10.93 -3.71
CA PRO A 74 4.87 -9.59 -3.68
C PRO A 74 4.62 -8.84 -4.99
N LEU A 75 4.35 -7.54 -4.87
CA LEU A 75 4.38 -6.60 -5.98
C LEU A 75 5.81 -6.05 -6.09
N GLN A 76 6.57 -6.60 -7.03
CA GLN A 76 7.99 -6.25 -7.24
C GLN A 76 8.12 -4.83 -7.79
N SER A 77 8.27 -3.86 -6.90
CA SER A 77 8.69 -2.49 -7.21
C SER A 77 10.20 -2.38 -7.07
N ASN A 78 10.83 -1.51 -7.86
CA ASN A 78 12.25 -1.18 -7.68
C ASN A 78 12.49 -0.14 -6.57
N ILE A 79 11.43 0.31 -5.90
CA ILE A 79 11.47 1.29 -4.81
C ILE A 79 11.07 0.56 -3.52
N GLU A 80 12.05 0.34 -2.65
CA GLU A 80 11.88 -0.45 -1.42
C GLU A 80 12.41 0.26 -0.15
N TRP A 81 13.00 1.45 -0.29
CA TRP A 81 13.60 2.23 0.81
C TRP A 81 13.00 3.63 0.92
N ASP A 82 12.75 4.09 2.15
CA ASP A 82 12.04 5.33 2.47
C ASP A 82 12.89 6.61 2.37
N ASP A 83 14.22 6.50 2.53
CA ASP A 83 15.13 7.65 2.68
C ASP A 83 15.01 8.70 1.55
N GLU A 84 14.62 8.27 0.34
CA GLU A 84 14.37 9.14 -0.82
C GLU A 84 13.06 8.81 -1.55
N CYS A 85 12.12 8.10 -0.90
CA CYS A 85 10.93 7.60 -1.58
C CYS A 85 9.97 8.73 -1.96
N ASN A 86 9.79 8.93 -3.27
CA ASN A 86 8.63 9.64 -3.79
C ASN A 86 7.41 8.70 -3.80
N TYR A 87 6.58 8.78 -2.76
CA TYR A 87 5.38 7.96 -2.63
C TYR A 87 4.42 8.07 -3.81
N GLU A 88 4.35 9.21 -4.50
CA GLU A 88 3.51 9.35 -5.70
C GLU A 88 3.97 8.41 -6.82
N ILE A 89 5.28 8.35 -7.07
CA ILE A 89 5.88 7.46 -8.06
C ILE A 89 5.68 6.00 -7.66
N TYR A 90 5.93 5.69 -6.38
CA TYR A 90 5.72 4.34 -5.85
C TYR A 90 4.29 3.85 -6.05
N TRP A 91 3.28 4.65 -5.66
CA TRP A 91 1.88 4.24 -5.81
C TRP A 91 1.45 4.09 -7.26
N LYS A 92 1.99 4.90 -8.18
CA LYS A 92 1.77 4.72 -9.63
C LYS A 92 2.41 3.44 -10.16
N GLU A 93 3.53 2.99 -9.60
CA GLU A 93 4.12 1.69 -9.94
C GLU A 93 3.26 0.54 -9.42
N ILE A 94 2.82 0.62 -8.16
CA ILE A 94 1.88 -0.35 -7.56
C ILE A 94 0.59 -0.41 -8.37
N ASP A 95 0.06 0.72 -8.83
CA ASP A 95 -1.12 0.78 -9.70
C ASP A 95 -0.95 -0.07 -10.97
N LYS A 96 0.17 0.12 -11.67
CA LYS A 96 0.48 -0.63 -12.90
C LYS A 96 0.59 -2.12 -12.61
N LEU A 97 1.33 -2.50 -11.57
CA LEU A 97 1.51 -3.90 -11.21
C LEU A 97 0.17 -4.57 -10.84
N VAL A 98 -0.70 -3.86 -10.13
CA VAL A 98 -2.02 -4.39 -9.77
C VAL A 98 -2.91 -4.53 -11.00
N ARG A 99 -2.99 -3.50 -11.86
CA ARG A 99 -3.79 -3.54 -13.09
C ARG A 99 -3.40 -4.65 -14.05
N LEU A 100 -2.11 -4.97 -14.18
CA LEU A 100 -1.63 -6.11 -14.99
C LEU A 100 -2.26 -7.46 -14.59
N ARG A 101 -2.82 -7.55 -13.40
CA ARG A 101 -3.41 -8.76 -12.82
C ARG A 101 -4.93 -8.70 -12.74
N ILE A 102 -5.57 -7.60 -13.13
CA ILE A 102 -7.03 -7.44 -13.15
C ILE A 102 -7.49 -7.51 -14.61
N PRO A 103 -8.54 -8.29 -14.94
CA PRO A 103 -9.06 -8.31 -16.30
C PRO A 103 -9.54 -6.92 -16.76
N ASP A 104 -9.17 -6.50 -17.97
CA ASP A 104 -9.55 -5.18 -18.52
C ASP A 104 -11.07 -4.96 -18.51
N LYS A 105 -11.86 -6.00 -18.85
CA LYS A 105 -13.33 -5.96 -18.80
C LYS A 105 -13.89 -5.63 -17.41
N TYR A 106 -13.18 -6.01 -16.35
CA TYR A 106 -13.55 -5.64 -14.99
C TYR A 106 -13.27 -4.14 -14.78
N LEU A 107 -12.07 -3.67 -15.13
CA LEU A 107 -11.71 -2.25 -15.00
C LEU A 107 -12.66 -1.34 -15.81
N GLU A 108 -12.99 -1.70 -17.05
CA GLU A 108 -13.94 -0.98 -17.91
C GLU A 108 -15.33 -0.85 -17.25
N LYS A 109 -15.85 -1.93 -16.67
CA LYS A 109 -17.17 -1.95 -16.01
C LYS A 109 -17.28 -0.92 -14.88
N TYR A 110 -16.18 -0.65 -14.20
CA TYR A 110 -16.12 0.32 -13.09
C TYR A 110 -15.56 1.69 -13.50
N GLY A 111 -15.31 1.92 -14.79
CA GLY A 111 -14.78 3.19 -15.29
C GLY A 111 -13.33 3.46 -14.87
N TRP A 112 -12.57 2.38 -14.64
CA TRP A 112 -11.20 2.45 -14.15
C TRP A 112 -10.15 2.20 -15.22
N LEU A 113 -10.52 1.80 -16.45
CA LEU A 113 -9.53 1.62 -17.52
C LEU A 113 -8.92 2.97 -17.94
#